data_AF-A0A8A4ZES9-F1
#
_entry.id   AF-A0A8A4ZES9-F1
#
_cell.length_a   1.000
_cell.length_b   1.000
_cell.length_c   1.000
_cell.angle_alpha   90.00
_cell.angle_beta   90.00
_cell.angle_gamma   90.00
#
_symmetry.space_group_name_H-M   'P 1'
#
loop_
_entity.id
_entity.type
_entity.pdbx_description
1 polymer ?
#
loop_
_entity_poly.entity_id
_entity_poly.type
_entity_poly.pdbx_seq_one_letter_code
_entity_poly.pdbx_strand_id
1 'polypeptide(L)'
;MTAADRAPVSILEAARCLALDQAAAAASAALTERDIRSVLLKGSGLAERLYPDPSRRAYLDVDLLVAPADFDRTQQVLRDLGYTDLTAGMRADELLWYERQWRPPGDGWLTIDLHRGFAGVGDPDAFWRELRSGAQQRTLAGGVVAVPDAAGCALVVALHAAAPGYGDKAAQDLAAALAVLPAPVWTAAASLARAAAAEQSFAEGLRQTADGAAVAASLGLASSSSPVTILTAHRVEPSALSLAHLVALRGARARSVHVARRLVPSAAAMRRSSALANRGRPGLAAAYLLRIGNLAARAPAAARELHQVRQARAAGSTAPGPTAPAAQLPTLGDGLRIVRRLTWAEARTCGWALWALLRVRRALRRGPLIDVEVAPPPRGTRRELRAAQAVLRRTRASCLERSLLLQRWYARHGVACDLVIGVTAPGSGFHAHAWLEGEGLPAARVVGTELLRRPTPERWLAGS
;
A
#
# COMPACT_ATOMS: atom_id res chain seq x y z
N MET A 1 -15.02 -11.81 -11.36
CA MET A 1 -13.66 -11.85 -11.96
C MET A 1 -12.79 -12.62 -10.98
N THR A 2 -12.44 -13.86 -11.32
CA THR A 2 -11.65 -14.73 -10.45
C THR A 2 -10.19 -14.25 -10.43
N ALA A 3 -9.39 -14.67 -9.44
CA ALA A 3 -7.94 -14.42 -9.43
C ALA A 3 -7.25 -14.94 -10.72
N ALA A 4 -7.86 -15.93 -11.38
CA ALA A 4 -7.44 -16.53 -12.64
C ALA A 4 -7.69 -15.66 -13.89
N ASP A 5 -8.38 -14.51 -13.79
CA ASP A 5 -8.64 -13.61 -14.93
C ASP A 5 -7.76 -12.36 -14.96
N ARG A 6 -6.82 -12.20 -14.01
CA ARG A 6 -5.94 -11.02 -14.00
C ARG A 6 -4.86 -11.11 -15.07
N ALA A 7 -4.70 -10.01 -15.81
CA ALA A 7 -3.49 -9.77 -16.57
C ALA A 7 -2.26 -9.79 -15.63
N PRO A 8 -1.11 -10.28 -16.09
CA PRO A 8 0.13 -10.21 -15.34
C PRO A 8 0.43 -8.77 -14.95
N VAL A 9 1.10 -8.58 -13.80
CA VAL A 9 1.45 -7.25 -13.33
C VAL A 9 2.34 -6.52 -14.34
N SER A 10 2.25 -5.19 -14.35
CA SER A 10 3.13 -4.39 -15.19
C SER A 10 4.60 -4.62 -14.82
N ILE A 11 5.52 -4.37 -15.76
CA ILE A 11 6.97 -4.49 -15.50
C ILE A 11 7.41 -3.68 -14.28
N LEU A 12 6.81 -2.50 -14.07
CA LEU A 12 7.08 -1.67 -12.90
C LEU A 12 6.63 -2.34 -11.60
N GLU A 13 5.50 -3.03 -11.61
CA GLU A 13 4.99 -3.77 -10.46
C GLU A 13 5.79 -5.04 -10.20
N ALA A 14 6.23 -5.75 -11.25
CA ALA A 14 7.13 -6.89 -11.13
C ALA A 14 8.48 -6.48 -10.52
N ALA A 15 9.10 -5.40 -11.04
CA ALA A 15 10.33 -4.85 -10.49
C ALA A 15 10.18 -4.41 -9.03
N ARG A 16 9.00 -3.89 -8.67
CA ARG A 16 8.63 -3.55 -7.29
C ARG A 16 8.49 -4.78 -6.41
N CYS A 17 7.83 -5.84 -6.87
CA CYS A 17 7.73 -7.09 -6.13
C CYS A 17 9.12 -7.70 -5.88
N LEU A 18 9.99 -7.69 -6.89
CA LEU A 18 11.39 -8.13 -6.78
C LEU A 18 12.17 -7.31 -5.74
N ALA A 19 11.98 -5.99 -5.72
CA ALA A 19 12.58 -5.09 -4.74
C ALA A 19 12.15 -5.41 -3.30
N LEU A 20 10.86 -5.71 -3.13
CA LEU A 20 10.27 -6.07 -1.85
C LEU A 20 10.75 -7.44 -1.38
N ASP A 21 10.89 -8.41 -2.29
CA ASP A 21 11.46 -9.72 -2.00
C ASP A 21 12.91 -9.62 -1.52
N GLN A 22 13.73 -8.80 -2.19
CA GLN A 22 15.10 -8.58 -1.77
C GLN A 22 15.17 -7.86 -0.42
N ALA A 23 14.31 -6.87 -0.19
CA ALA A 23 14.22 -6.21 1.10
C ALA A 23 13.78 -7.17 2.22
N ALA A 24 12.84 -8.08 1.95
CA ALA A 24 12.39 -9.10 2.87
C ALA A 24 13.50 -10.09 3.22
N ALA A 25 14.24 -10.57 2.21
CA ALA A 25 15.36 -11.47 2.38
C ALA A 25 16.51 -10.82 3.16
N ALA A 26 16.91 -9.60 2.79
CA ALA A 26 17.97 -8.87 3.46
C ALA A 26 17.63 -8.57 4.92
N ALA A 27 16.40 -8.10 5.21
CA ALA A 27 15.96 -7.87 6.58
C ALA A 27 15.93 -9.18 7.38
N SER A 28 15.37 -10.25 6.82
CA SER A 28 15.30 -11.55 7.52
C SER A 28 16.67 -12.15 7.81
N ALA A 29 17.63 -12.01 6.88
CA ALA A 29 19.02 -12.42 7.10
C ALA A 29 19.66 -11.61 8.23
N ALA A 30 19.55 -10.27 8.20
CA ALA A 30 20.13 -9.40 9.23
C ALA A 30 19.53 -9.63 10.63
N LEU A 31 18.24 -10.00 10.72
CA LEU A 31 17.60 -10.42 11.97
C LEU A 31 18.13 -11.78 12.44
N THR A 32 18.27 -12.74 11.51
CA THR A 32 18.79 -14.08 11.83
C THR A 32 20.22 -14.02 12.36
N GLU A 33 21.08 -13.18 11.79
CA GLU A 33 22.45 -12.91 12.30
C GLU A 33 22.49 -12.39 13.74
N ARG A 34 21.36 -11.88 14.24
CA ARG A 34 21.20 -11.34 15.60
C ARG A 34 20.30 -12.23 16.46
N ASP A 35 20.13 -13.49 16.08
CA ASP A 35 19.29 -14.48 16.78
C ASP A 35 17.81 -14.07 16.88
N ILE A 36 17.32 -13.23 15.96
CA ILE A 36 15.91 -12.87 15.85
C ILE A 36 15.32 -13.63 14.67
N ARG A 37 14.31 -14.46 14.94
CA ARG A 37 13.59 -15.19 13.90
C ARG A 37 12.46 -14.32 13.35
N SER A 38 12.26 -14.36 12.04
CA SER A 38 11.14 -13.71 11.35
C SER A 38 10.36 -14.68 10.47
N VAL A 39 9.09 -14.36 10.20
CA VAL A 39 8.22 -15.05 9.23
C VAL A 39 7.59 -14.00 8.31
N LEU A 40 7.76 -14.17 7.00
CA LEU A 40 7.15 -13.32 5.98
C LEU A 40 5.67 -13.73 5.78
N LEU A 41 4.73 -12.93 6.30
CA LEU A 41 3.30 -13.27 6.37
C LEU A 41 2.59 -13.24 5.03
N LYS A 42 2.98 -12.32 4.15
CA LYS A 42 2.34 -12.00 2.87
C LYS A 42 3.41 -11.85 1.78
N GLY A 43 3.03 -11.38 0.60
CA GLY A 43 3.97 -11.11 -0.49
C GLY A 43 4.11 -12.33 -1.41
N SER A 44 5.36 -12.65 -1.78
CA SER A 44 5.75 -13.73 -2.69
C SER A 44 5.31 -15.11 -2.20
N GLY A 45 5.51 -15.45 -0.93
CA GLY A 45 5.07 -16.74 -0.37
C GLY A 45 3.57 -17.00 -0.49
N LEU A 46 2.76 -15.94 -0.43
CA LEU A 46 1.32 -16.01 -0.64
C LEU A 46 0.97 -15.99 -2.14
N ALA A 47 1.66 -15.18 -2.95
CA ALA A 47 1.47 -15.14 -4.40
C ALA A 47 1.72 -16.52 -5.04
N GLU A 48 2.84 -17.16 -4.70
CA GLU A 48 3.21 -18.49 -5.21
C GLU A 48 2.24 -19.59 -4.80
N ARG A 49 1.67 -19.48 -3.58
CA ARG A 49 0.76 -20.51 -3.06
C ARG A 49 -0.64 -20.39 -3.66
N LEU A 50 -1.13 -19.16 -3.85
CA LEU A 50 -2.54 -18.92 -4.14
C LEU A 50 -2.84 -18.64 -5.61
N TYR A 51 -1.84 -18.21 -6.38
CA TYR A 51 -2.04 -17.79 -7.77
C TYR A 51 -1.34 -18.78 -8.72
N PRO A 52 -2.05 -19.32 -9.73
CA PRO A 52 -1.43 -20.18 -10.75
C PRO A 52 -0.24 -19.51 -11.46
N ASP A 53 -0.32 -18.19 -11.60
CA ASP A 53 0.75 -17.32 -12.04
C ASP A 53 1.03 -16.28 -10.94
N PRO A 54 2.15 -16.42 -10.19
CA PRO A 54 2.48 -15.55 -9.06
C PRO A 54 2.59 -14.07 -9.46
N SER A 55 2.90 -13.80 -10.74
CA SER A 55 3.00 -12.43 -11.26
C SER A 55 1.66 -11.69 -11.26
N ARG A 56 0.53 -12.36 -11.01
CA ARG A 56 -0.80 -11.72 -10.97
C ARG A 56 -1.12 -11.04 -9.65
N ARG A 57 -0.26 -11.19 -8.64
CA ARG A 57 -0.43 -10.59 -7.32
C ARG A 57 0.67 -9.59 -6.99
N ALA A 58 0.42 -8.31 -7.26
CA ALA A 58 1.31 -7.24 -6.81
C ALA A 58 1.19 -7.00 -5.28
N TYR A 59 2.30 -6.76 -4.59
CA TYR A 59 2.35 -6.36 -3.18
C TYR A 59 3.18 -5.10 -3.00
N LEU A 60 2.80 -4.24 -2.06
CA LEU A 60 3.27 -2.85 -1.89
C LEU A 60 4.27 -2.71 -0.73
N ASP A 61 4.32 -3.73 0.11
CA ASP A 61 4.91 -3.78 1.42
C ASP A 61 5.45 -5.19 1.69
N VAL A 62 6.33 -5.28 2.68
CA VAL A 62 6.86 -6.52 3.26
C VAL A 62 6.27 -6.67 4.66
N ASP A 63 5.62 -7.78 4.96
CA ASP A 63 5.05 -8.04 6.29
C ASP A 63 5.89 -9.09 7.05
N LEU A 64 6.78 -8.64 7.94
CA LEU A 64 7.62 -9.54 8.75
C LEU A 64 7.04 -9.68 10.16
N LEU A 65 6.63 -10.88 10.53
CA LEU A 65 6.27 -11.24 11.90
C LEU A 65 7.52 -11.65 12.68
N VAL A 66 7.65 -11.15 13.90
CA VAL A 66 8.64 -11.60 14.91
C VAL A 66 7.93 -11.97 16.21
N ALA A 67 8.64 -12.63 17.12
CA ALA A 67 8.12 -12.89 18.46
C ALA A 67 7.76 -11.58 19.17
N PRO A 68 6.64 -11.52 19.93
CA PRO A 68 6.28 -10.31 20.70
C PRO A 68 7.40 -9.84 21.63
N ALA A 69 8.10 -10.78 22.28
CA ALA A 69 9.24 -10.50 23.15
C ALA A 69 10.45 -9.88 22.41
N ASP A 70 10.63 -10.20 21.12
CA ASP A 70 11.72 -9.66 20.30
C ASP A 70 11.35 -8.36 19.58
N PHE A 71 10.11 -7.86 19.71
CA PHE A 71 9.63 -6.75 18.89
C PHE A 71 10.43 -5.46 19.11
N ASP A 72 10.67 -5.07 20.36
CA ASP A 72 11.42 -3.85 20.68
C ASP A 72 12.91 -3.99 20.31
N ARG A 73 13.48 -5.18 20.52
CA ARG A 73 14.84 -5.51 20.07
C ARG A 73 14.96 -5.42 18.56
N THR A 74 13.97 -5.94 17.82
CA THR A 74 13.91 -5.89 16.36
C THR A 74 13.84 -4.45 15.85
N GLN A 75 13.00 -3.61 16.46
CA GLN A 75 12.93 -2.19 16.13
C GLN A 75 14.29 -1.50 16.34
N GLN A 76 15.03 -1.86 17.39
CA GLN A 76 16.38 -1.33 17.61
C GLN A 76 17.35 -1.79 16.51
N VAL A 77 17.34 -3.08 16.17
CA VAL A 77 18.16 -3.62 15.08
C VAL A 77 17.89 -2.91 13.76
N LEU A 78 16.63 -2.68 13.40
CA LEU A 78 16.26 -1.94 12.19
C LEU A 78 16.83 -0.52 12.22
N ARG A 79 16.75 0.19 13.36
CA ARG A 79 17.38 1.52 13.50
C ARG A 79 18.90 1.47 13.30
N ASP A 80 19.57 0.49 13.91
CA ASP A 80 21.03 0.34 13.83
C ASP A 80 21.48 0.03 12.39
N LEU A 81 20.63 -0.66 11.62
CA LEU A 81 20.81 -0.93 10.18
C LEU A 81 20.43 0.25 9.28
N GLY A 82 20.06 1.40 9.84
CA GLY A 82 19.73 2.62 9.10
C GLY A 82 18.29 2.68 8.57
N TYR A 83 17.40 1.81 9.03
CA TYR A 83 15.98 1.90 8.69
C TYR A 83 15.33 3.10 9.39
N THR A 84 14.40 3.74 8.71
CA THR A 84 13.64 4.87 9.25
C THR A 84 12.25 4.40 9.72
N ASP A 85 11.90 4.64 10.99
CA ASP A 85 10.54 4.45 11.50
C ASP A 85 9.60 5.51 10.89
N LEU A 86 8.65 5.06 10.08
CA LEU A 86 7.67 5.92 9.41
C LEU A 86 6.52 6.38 10.32
N THR A 87 6.46 5.84 11.53
CA THR A 87 5.47 6.16 12.56
C THR A 87 6.06 6.94 13.73
N ALA A 88 7.35 7.28 13.67
CA ALA A 88 8.03 8.05 14.69
C ALA A 88 7.29 9.37 15.00
N GLY A 89 7.01 9.61 16.28
CA GLY A 89 6.30 10.79 16.75
C GLY A 89 4.77 10.72 16.66
N MET A 90 4.20 9.58 16.22
CA MET A 90 2.77 9.30 16.38
C MET A 90 2.46 8.89 17.83
N ARG A 91 1.22 9.14 18.27
CA ARG A 91 0.75 8.77 19.63
C ARG A 91 0.38 7.30 19.68
N ALA A 92 0.48 6.68 20.86
CA ALA A 92 0.17 5.27 21.06
C ALA A 92 -1.21 4.83 20.53
N ASP A 93 -2.24 5.68 20.64
CA ASP A 93 -3.60 5.42 20.15
C ASP A 93 -3.79 5.66 18.63
N GLU A 94 -2.77 6.18 17.96
CA GLU A 94 -2.71 6.33 16.49
C GLU A 94 -1.96 5.16 15.84
N LEU A 95 -1.28 4.35 16.65
CA LEU A 95 -0.51 3.21 16.22
C LEU A 95 -1.37 1.96 16.30
N LEU A 96 -1.19 1.08 15.32
CA LEU A 96 -1.69 -0.27 15.44
C LEU A 96 -0.84 -1.01 16.47
N TRP A 97 -1.50 -1.71 17.40
CA TRP A 97 -0.79 -2.37 18.48
C TRP A 97 0.11 -3.50 17.98
N TYR A 98 -0.25 -4.11 16.84
CA TYR A 98 0.40 -5.29 16.30
C TYR A 98 1.49 -4.99 15.27
N GLU A 99 1.64 -3.74 14.79
CA GLU A 99 2.58 -3.41 13.71
C GLU A 99 3.35 -2.09 13.89
N ARG A 100 4.48 -2.00 13.17
CA ARG A 100 5.31 -0.81 13.04
C ARG A 100 5.84 -0.70 11.60
N GLN A 101 5.68 0.46 10.96
CA GLN A 101 6.11 0.65 9.57
C GLN A 101 7.53 1.22 9.50
N TRP A 102 8.38 0.57 8.73
CA TRP A 102 9.79 0.91 8.54
C TRP A 102 10.11 1.11 7.07
N ARG A 103 11.01 2.05 6.79
CA ARG A 103 11.58 2.23 5.47
C ARG A 103 13.05 1.77 5.48
N PRO A 104 13.46 0.86 4.58
CA PRO A 104 14.86 0.47 4.42
C PRO A 104 15.78 1.67 4.13
N PRO A 105 17.09 1.56 4.44
CA PRO A 105 18.06 2.59 4.08
C PRO A 105 18.11 2.84 2.57
N GLY A 106 18.40 4.09 2.19
CA GLY A 106 18.50 4.56 0.80
C GLY A 106 17.29 5.40 0.33
N ASP A 107 17.28 5.78 -0.95
CA ASP A 107 16.30 6.72 -1.53
C ASP A 107 14.96 6.08 -1.95
N GLY A 108 14.64 4.91 -1.38
CA GLY A 108 13.53 4.05 -1.81
C GLY A 108 12.14 4.42 -1.27
N TRP A 109 11.11 3.87 -1.93
CA TRP A 109 9.69 3.91 -1.53
C TRP A 109 9.23 2.61 -0.85
N LEU A 110 10.15 1.66 -0.62
CA LEU A 110 9.86 0.37 -0.02
C LEU A 110 9.47 0.54 1.45
N THR A 111 8.52 -0.28 1.90
CA THR A 111 8.06 -0.31 3.29
C THR A 111 8.11 -1.74 3.81
N ILE A 112 8.64 -1.91 5.01
CA ILE A 112 8.55 -3.13 5.80
C ILE A 112 7.63 -2.84 6.98
N ASP A 113 6.52 -3.55 7.03
CA ASP A 113 5.65 -3.59 8.19
C ASP A 113 6.16 -4.72 9.11
N LEU A 114 6.72 -4.31 10.25
CA LEU A 114 7.17 -5.21 11.30
C LEU A 114 5.96 -5.54 12.19
N HIS A 115 5.62 -6.81 12.28
CA HIS A 115 4.49 -7.34 13.03
C HIS A 115 4.94 -8.08 14.29
N ARG A 116 4.18 -7.96 15.37
CA ARG A 116 4.21 -8.82 16.57
C ARG A 116 2.88 -9.55 16.81
N GLY A 117 1.98 -9.48 15.84
CA GLY A 117 0.62 -9.99 15.93
C GLY A 117 -0.12 -9.69 14.64
N PHE A 118 -1.44 -9.75 14.67
CA PHE A 118 -2.27 -9.38 13.52
C PHE A 118 -3.62 -8.82 13.99
N ALA A 119 -4.33 -8.11 13.12
CA ALA A 119 -5.68 -7.65 13.43
C ALA A 119 -6.58 -8.83 13.83
N GLY A 120 -7.27 -8.71 14.98
CA GLY A 120 -8.19 -9.74 15.46
C GLY A 120 -7.55 -10.89 16.25
N VAL A 121 -6.22 -10.91 16.39
CA VAL A 121 -5.52 -11.89 17.23
C VAL A 121 -5.59 -11.49 18.70
N GLY A 122 -6.11 -12.37 19.55
CA GLY A 122 -6.19 -12.17 21.00
C GLY A 122 -4.94 -12.62 21.77
N ASP A 123 -4.22 -13.62 21.24
CA ASP A 123 -2.97 -14.14 21.82
C ASP A 123 -1.83 -14.06 20.77
N PRO A 124 -1.02 -12.98 20.80
CA PRO A 124 0.07 -12.79 19.84
C PRO A 124 1.25 -13.76 20.04
N ASP A 125 1.48 -14.25 21.25
CA ASP A 125 2.56 -15.20 21.53
C ASP A 125 2.23 -16.58 20.97
N ALA A 126 0.98 -17.03 21.15
CA ALA A 126 0.48 -18.24 20.50
C ALA A 126 0.49 -18.08 18.97
N PHE A 127 -0.01 -16.96 18.43
CA PHE A 127 0.01 -16.70 16.99
C PHE A 127 1.42 -16.82 16.38
N TRP A 128 2.42 -16.21 17.03
CA TRP A 128 3.81 -16.35 16.63
C TRP A 128 4.28 -17.80 16.67
N ARG A 129 4.07 -18.50 17.80
CA ARG A 129 4.54 -19.86 18.02
C ARG A 129 3.96 -20.83 16.99
N GLU A 130 2.66 -20.72 16.73
CA GLU A 130 1.93 -21.57 15.77
C GLU A 130 2.35 -21.29 14.32
N LEU A 131 2.43 -20.02 13.90
CA LEU A 131 2.90 -19.71 12.55
C LEU A 131 4.36 -20.10 12.33
N ARG A 132 5.20 -19.94 13.36
CA ARG A 132 6.61 -20.29 13.28
C ARG A 132 6.82 -21.80 13.25
N SER A 133 6.07 -22.58 14.04
CA SER A 133 6.26 -24.04 14.11
C SER A 133 6.03 -24.71 12.75
N GLY A 134 5.00 -24.27 12.01
CA GLY A 134 4.69 -24.74 10.66
C GLY A 134 5.46 -24.03 9.54
N ALA A 135 6.25 -22.98 9.83
CA ALA A 135 6.86 -22.16 8.79
C ALA A 135 7.79 -22.96 7.85
N GLN A 136 7.67 -22.68 6.56
CA GLN A 136 8.46 -23.32 5.50
C GLN A 136 9.51 -22.34 4.97
N GLN A 137 10.70 -22.85 4.66
CA GLN A 137 11.72 -22.05 3.98
C GLN A 137 11.35 -21.86 2.51
N ARG A 138 11.53 -20.64 2.00
CA ARG A 138 11.30 -20.29 0.60
C ARG A 138 12.43 -19.43 0.07
N THR A 139 12.84 -19.73 -1.15
CA THR A 139 13.83 -18.93 -1.88
C THR A 139 13.13 -17.77 -2.56
N LEU A 140 13.52 -16.56 -2.20
CA LEU A 140 13.11 -15.32 -2.85
C LEU A 140 14.29 -14.71 -3.61
N ALA A 141 13.99 -13.71 -4.44
CA ALA A 141 15.04 -12.84 -4.95
C ALA A 141 15.79 -12.19 -3.78
N GLY A 142 17.07 -12.49 -3.63
CA GLY A 142 17.93 -11.95 -2.58
C GLY A 142 18.15 -12.85 -1.36
N GLY A 143 17.51 -14.02 -1.25
CA GLY A 143 17.83 -14.98 -0.19
C GLY A 143 16.69 -15.93 0.20
N VAL A 144 16.86 -16.60 1.34
CA VAL A 144 15.88 -17.56 1.88
C VAL A 144 15.13 -16.92 3.05
N VAL A 145 13.81 -17.05 3.07
CA VAL A 145 12.95 -16.57 4.15
C VAL A 145 11.99 -17.66 4.63
N ALA A 146 11.55 -17.58 5.88
CA ALA A 146 10.47 -18.41 6.37
C ALA A 146 9.11 -17.80 6.01
N VAL A 147 8.18 -18.61 5.51
CA VAL A 147 6.79 -18.22 5.20
C VAL A 147 5.81 -19.16 5.90
N PRO A 148 4.55 -18.75 6.14
CA PRO A 148 3.53 -19.67 6.63
C PRO A 148 3.36 -20.92 5.74
N ASP A 149 3.07 -22.06 6.36
CA ASP A 149 2.56 -23.23 5.65
C ASP A 149 1.15 -22.96 5.09
N ALA A 150 0.52 -24.01 4.55
CA ALA A 150 -0.82 -23.88 3.97
C ALA A 150 -1.87 -23.42 5.02
N ALA A 151 -1.82 -23.97 6.23
CA ALA A 151 -2.77 -23.65 7.29
C ALA A 151 -2.56 -22.23 7.83
N GLY A 152 -1.30 -21.84 8.08
CA GLY A 152 -0.94 -20.48 8.46
C GLY A 152 -1.29 -19.46 7.38
N CYS A 153 -1.09 -19.80 6.10
CA CYS A 153 -1.50 -18.95 4.98
C CYS A 153 -3.03 -18.75 4.95
N ALA A 154 -3.82 -19.82 5.12
CA ALA A 154 -5.28 -19.73 5.19
C ALA A 154 -5.75 -18.85 6.37
N LEU A 155 -5.12 -19.00 7.54
CA LEU A 155 -5.38 -18.14 8.70
C LEU A 155 -5.12 -16.67 8.38
N VAL A 156 -3.91 -16.33 7.90
CA VAL A 156 -3.50 -14.95 7.61
C VAL A 156 -4.41 -14.28 6.57
N VAL A 157 -4.80 -15.02 5.52
CA VAL A 157 -5.68 -14.51 4.47
C VAL A 157 -7.08 -14.19 5.01
N ALA A 158 -7.66 -15.06 5.82
CA ALA A 158 -8.95 -14.82 6.44
C ALA A 158 -8.89 -13.64 7.43
N LEU A 159 -7.87 -13.57 8.28
CA LEU A 159 -7.69 -12.43 9.19
C LEU A 159 -7.51 -11.11 8.42
N HIS A 160 -6.80 -11.13 7.30
CA HIS A 160 -6.63 -9.95 6.45
C HIS A 160 -7.96 -9.52 5.80
N ALA A 161 -8.81 -10.46 5.42
CA ALA A 161 -10.15 -10.17 4.91
C ALA A 161 -11.09 -9.58 5.98
N ALA A 162 -10.88 -9.91 7.26
CA ALA A 162 -11.61 -9.32 8.38
C ALA A 162 -11.08 -7.93 8.80
N ALA A 163 -9.82 -7.63 8.50
CA ALA A 163 -9.18 -6.39 8.93
C ALA A 163 -9.82 -5.16 8.26
N PRO A 164 -10.05 -4.05 8.99
CA PRO A 164 -10.56 -2.81 8.41
C PRO A 164 -9.57 -2.23 7.39
N GLY A 165 -9.94 -2.18 6.11
CA GLY A 165 -9.06 -1.72 5.05
C GLY A 165 -9.78 -1.38 3.75
N TYR A 166 -9.22 -0.43 3.01
CA TYR A 166 -9.75 0.02 1.73
C TYR A 166 -9.16 -0.78 0.57
N GLY A 167 -9.76 -1.92 0.24
CA GLY A 167 -9.44 -2.57 -1.03
C GLY A 167 -10.03 -3.96 -1.20
N ASP A 168 -10.37 -4.30 -2.45
CA ASP A 168 -10.84 -5.64 -2.83
C ASP A 168 -9.74 -6.71 -2.76
N LYS A 169 -8.48 -6.33 -2.49
CA LYS A 169 -7.33 -7.25 -2.51
C LYS A 169 -7.42 -8.35 -1.45
N ALA A 170 -7.81 -8.02 -0.22
CA ALA A 170 -7.92 -9.03 0.84
C ALA A 170 -9.01 -10.05 0.54
N ALA A 171 -10.16 -9.60 0.02
CA ALA A 171 -11.24 -10.48 -0.44
C ALA A 171 -10.82 -11.34 -1.65
N GLN A 172 -9.98 -10.81 -2.55
CA GLN A 172 -9.42 -11.55 -3.68
C GLN A 172 -8.42 -12.62 -3.24
N ASP A 173 -7.52 -12.30 -2.31
CA ASP A 173 -6.60 -13.27 -1.72
C ASP A 173 -7.40 -14.41 -1.04
N LEU A 174 -8.49 -14.09 -0.35
CA LEU A 174 -9.40 -15.07 0.24
C LEU A 174 -10.10 -15.95 -0.80
N ALA A 175 -10.66 -15.35 -1.85
CA ALA A 175 -11.27 -16.11 -2.93
C ALA A 175 -10.25 -17.05 -3.63
N ALA A 176 -9.02 -16.59 -3.84
CA ALA A 176 -7.94 -17.41 -4.38
C ALA A 176 -7.60 -18.57 -3.44
N ALA A 177 -7.47 -18.32 -2.14
CA ALA A 177 -7.23 -19.35 -1.13
C ALA A 177 -8.34 -20.41 -1.10
N LEU A 178 -9.61 -20.00 -1.11
CA LEU A 178 -10.75 -20.93 -1.11
C LEU A 178 -10.79 -21.81 -2.36
N ALA A 179 -10.32 -21.30 -3.49
CA ALA A 179 -10.29 -22.05 -4.75
C ALA A 179 -9.17 -23.12 -4.80
N VAL A 180 -8.06 -22.93 -4.07
CA VAL A 180 -6.88 -23.82 -4.17
C VAL A 180 -6.58 -24.66 -2.93
N LEU A 181 -7.00 -24.20 -1.74
CA LEU A 181 -6.68 -24.88 -0.48
C LEU A 181 -7.78 -25.90 -0.13
N PRO A 182 -7.43 -27.17 0.13
CA PRO A 182 -8.41 -28.22 0.39
C PRO A 182 -8.98 -28.12 1.81
N ALA A 183 -10.14 -28.75 2.04
CA ALA A 183 -10.85 -28.70 3.33
C ALA A 183 -9.98 -29.01 4.58
N PRO A 184 -9.06 -30.01 4.58
CA PRO A 184 -8.21 -30.28 5.75
C PRO A 184 -7.31 -29.09 6.14
N VAL A 185 -6.90 -28.26 5.18
CA VAL A 185 -6.10 -27.05 5.45
C VAL A 185 -6.94 -26.03 6.20
N TRP A 186 -8.21 -25.88 5.86
CA TRP A 186 -9.13 -24.98 6.56
C TRP A 186 -9.45 -25.47 7.98
N THR A 187 -9.55 -26.78 8.20
CA THR A 187 -9.67 -27.37 9.56
C THR A 187 -8.43 -27.10 10.41
N ALA A 188 -7.24 -27.25 9.83
CA ALA A 188 -5.99 -26.91 10.50
C ALA A 188 -5.93 -25.40 10.81
N ALA A 189 -6.27 -24.54 9.85
CA ALA A 189 -6.30 -23.09 10.03
C ALA A 189 -7.28 -22.65 11.13
N ALA A 190 -8.45 -23.29 11.23
CA ALA A 190 -9.39 -23.06 12.32
C ALA A 190 -8.74 -23.38 13.68
N SER A 191 -8.00 -24.48 13.77
CA SER A 191 -7.30 -24.86 15.00
C SER A 191 -6.21 -23.87 15.38
N LEU A 192 -5.46 -23.34 14.41
CA LEU A 192 -4.51 -22.24 14.63
C LEU A 192 -5.23 -20.97 15.10
N ALA A 193 -6.39 -20.65 14.53
CA ALA A 193 -7.20 -19.51 14.94
C ALA A 193 -7.66 -19.64 16.41
N ARG A 194 -8.02 -20.85 16.87
CA ARG A 194 -8.35 -21.10 18.27
C ARG A 194 -7.16 -20.87 19.19
N ALA A 195 -6.02 -21.45 18.85
CA ALA A 195 -4.78 -21.32 19.62
C ALA A 195 -4.34 -19.86 19.76
N ALA A 196 -4.52 -19.05 18.70
CA ALA A 196 -4.20 -17.62 18.68
C ALA A 196 -5.30 -16.71 19.25
N ALA A 197 -6.39 -17.27 19.79
CA ALA A 197 -7.60 -16.53 20.21
C ALA A 197 -8.12 -15.57 19.12
N ALA A 198 -8.12 -16.03 17.87
CA ALA A 198 -8.48 -15.28 16.66
C ALA A 198 -9.72 -15.84 15.94
N GLU A 199 -10.45 -16.79 16.55
CA GLU A 199 -11.57 -17.51 15.94
C GLU A 199 -12.65 -16.60 15.37
N GLN A 200 -13.00 -15.56 16.13
CA GLN A 200 -14.05 -14.63 15.74
C GLN A 200 -13.66 -13.87 14.47
N SER A 201 -12.46 -13.28 14.43
CA SER A 201 -11.97 -12.57 13.24
C SER A 201 -11.71 -13.51 12.07
N PHE A 202 -11.29 -14.75 12.31
CA PHE A 202 -11.16 -15.77 11.28
C PHE A 202 -12.53 -16.09 10.64
N ALA A 203 -13.56 -16.29 11.45
CA ALA A 203 -14.93 -16.53 10.99
C ALA A 203 -15.51 -15.32 10.24
N GLU A 204 -15.29 -14.10 10.75
CA GLU A 204 -15.70 -12.84 10.10
C GLU A 204 -15.05 -12.70 8.72
N GLY A 205 -13.76 -13.01 8.61
CA GLY A 205 -13.01 -12.97 7.36
C GLY A 205 -13.56 -13.95 6.32
N LEU A 206 -13.77 -15.21 6.71
CA LEU A 206 -14.37 -16.23 5.86
C LEU A 206 -15.74 -15.81 5.31
N ARG A 207 -16.57 -15.17 6.14
CA ARG A 207 -17.92 -14.74 5.77
C ARG A 207 -17.95 -13.52 4.83
N GLN A 208 -16.80 -12.99 4.42
CA GLN A 208 -16.72 -11.95 3.39
C GLN A 208 -17.06 -12.47 1.98
N THR A 209 -17.09 -13.80 1.77
CA THR A 209 -17.50 -14.43 0.52
C THR A 209 -18.53 -15.54 0.76
N ALA A 210 -19.33 -15.88 -0.24
CA ALA A 210 -20.32 -16.97 -0.13
C ALA A 210 -19.63 -18.34 0.10
N ASP A 211 -18.58 -18.63 -0.66
CA ASP A 211 -17.81 -19.88 -0.53
C ASP A 211 -17.13 -19.98 0.85
N GLY A 212 -16.58 -18.86 1.34
CA GLY A 212 -15.97 -18.82 2.67
C GLY A 212 -17.01 -18.96 3.79
N ALA A 213 -18.23 -18.44 3.62
CA ALA A 213 -19.32 -18.66 4.56
C ALA A 213 -19.72 -20.14 4.66
N ALA A 214 -19.68 -20.89 3.55
CA ALA A 214 -19.90 -22.34 3.56
C ALA A 214 -18.79 -23.09 4.30
N VAL A 215 -17.53 -22.69 4.11
CA VAL A 215 -16.39 -23.22 4.88
C VAL A 215 -16.52 -22.88 6.38
N ALA A 216 -16.90 -21.67 6.73
CA ALA A 216 -17.12 -21.29 8.13
C ALA A 216 -18.23 -22.15 8.79
N ALA A 217 -19.30 -22.46 8.04
CA ALA A 217 -20.38 -23.32 8.51
C ALA A 217 -19.91 -24.77 8.70
N SER A 218 -19.14 -25.33 7.76
CA SER A 218 -18.63 -26.70 7.88
C SER A 218 -17.64 -26.87 9.03
N LEU A 219 -16.92 -25.81 9.39
CA LEU A 219 -16.01 -25.76 10.53
C LEU A 219 -16.72 -25.49 11.87
N GLY A 220 -18.03 -25.25 11.88
CA GLY A 220 -18.80 -24.95 13.08
C GLY A 220 -18.47 -23.61 13.73
N LEU A 221 -17.96 -22.63 12.96
CA LEU A 221 -17.56 -21.33 13.49
C LEU A 221 -18.79 -20.45 13.79
N ALA A 222 -18.93 -20.05 15.05
CA ALA A 222 -20.07 -19.28 15.52
C ALA A 222 -20.23 -17.93 14.78
N SER A 223 -21.46 -17.60 14.40
CA SER A 223 -21.83 -16.28 13.88
C SER A 223 -22.00 -15.31 15.06
N SER A 224 -20.96 -14.58 15.46
CA SER A 224 -21.13 -13.57 16.52
C SER A 224 -21.66 -12.24 15.95
N SER A 225 -22.84 -11.84 16.39
CA SER A 225 -23.55 -10.62 15.98
C SER A 225 -23.13 -9.40 16.82
N SER A 226 -21.83 -9.10 16.91
CA SER A 226 -21.41 -7.88 17.60
C SER A 226 -21.63 -6.64 16.70
N PRO A 227 -22.24 -5.54 17.20
CA PRO A 227 -22.45 -4.32 16.42
C PRO A 227 -21.14 -3.69 15.89
N VAL A 228 -20.04 -3.85 16.61
CA VAL A 228 -18.71 -3.36 16.19
C VAL A 228 -18.15 -4.25 15.07
N THR A 229 -18.32 -5.57 15.21
CA THR A 229 -17.97 -6.60 14.21
C THR A 229 -18.67 -6.39 12.87
N ILE A 230 -19.97 -6.11 12.90
CA ILE A 230 -20.78 -5.86 11.70
C ILE A 230 -20.32 -4.56 11.01
N LEU A 231 -19.94 -3.54 11.79
CA LEU A 231 -19.46 -2.26 11.26
C LEU A 231 -18.00 -2.33 10.76
N THR A 232 -17.16 -3.21 11.30
CA THR A 232 -15.84 -3.52 10.72
C THR A 232 -15.95 -4.39 9.47
N ALA A 233 -16.91 -5.31 9.42
CA ALA A 233 -17.10 -6.23 8.30
C ALA A 233 -17.74 -5.57 7.05
N HIS A 234 -18.54 -4.51 7.21
CA HIS A 234 -19.35 -3.94 6.11
C HIS A 234 -18.72 -2.78 5.31
N ARG A 235 -17.40 -2.66 5.21
CA ARG A 235 -16.74 -1.62 4.37
C ARG A 235 -17.27 -0.20 4.64
N VAL A 236 -17.58 0.11 5.89
CA VAL A 236 -18.21 1.40 6.26
C VAL A 236 -17.18 2.52 6.25
N GLU A 237 -17.58 3.75 5.87
CA GLU A 237 -16.75 4.95 5.95
C GLU A 237 -16.09 5.07 7.37
N PRO A 238 -14.80 5.42 7.50
CA PRO A 238 -14.08 5.45 8.77
C PRO A 238 -14.72 6.35 9.84
N SER A 239 -15.55 7.31 9.43
CA SER A 239 -16.36 8.13 10.32
C SER A 239 -17.39 7.30 11.11
N ALA A 240 -18.00 6.28 10.50
CA ALA A 240 -18.96 5.40 11.17
C ALA A 240 -18.27 4.46 12.17
N LEU A 241 -17.09 3.94 11.84
CA LEU A 241 -16.25 3.16 12.78
C LEU A 241 -15.84 4.01 14.00
N SER A 242 -15.54 5.28 13.77
CA SER A 242 -15.22 6.25 14.84
C SER A 242 -16.43 6.48 15.76
N LEU A 243 -17.62 6.62 15.19
CA LEU A 243 -18.86 6.78 15.94
C LEU A 243 -19.24 5.52 16.71
N ALA A 244 -18.99 4.33 16.15
CA ALA A 244 -19.19 3.05 16.82
C ALA A 244 -18.29 2.91 18.06
N HIS A 245 -17.00 3.26 17.94
CA HIS A 245 -16.08 3.31 19.08
C HIS A 245 -16.51 4.34 20.13
N LEU A 246 -17.02 5.50 19.72
CA LEU A 246 -17.56 6.51 20.66
C LEU A 246 -18.76 6.01 21.45
N VAL A 247 -19.61 5.18 20.84
CA VAL A 247 -20.77 4.55 21.51
C VAL A 247 -20.33 3.45 22.47
N ALA A 248 -19.24 2.74 22.16
CA ALA A 248 -18.67 1.70 23.02
C ALA A 248 -17.94 2.24 24.27
N LEU A 249 -17.49 3.51 24.25
CA LEU A 249 -16.79 4.14 25.37
C LEU A 249 -17.75 4.58 26.49
N ARG A 250 -17.57 4.01 27.69
CA ARG A 250 -18.26 4.42 28.92
C ARG A 250 -17.62 5.70 29.50
N GLY A 251 -18.45 6.71 29.80
CA GLY A 251 -18.04 7.97 30.44
C GLY A 251 -17.78 9.16 29.50
N ALA A 252 -18.23 10.35 29.90
CA ALA A 252 -18.15 11.59 29.10
C ALA A 252 -16.71 12.04 28.82
N ARG A 253 -15.80 11.85 29.79
CA ARG A 253 -14.37 12.19 29.68
C ARG A 253 -13.64 11.32 28.65
N ALA A 254 -13.91 10.02 28.64
CA ALA A 254 -13.32 9.10 27.66
C ALA A 254 -13.79 9.43 26.24
N ARG A 255 -15.08 9.77 26.08
CA ARG A 255 -15.64 10.22 24.81
C ARG A 255 -15.02 11.53 24.32
N SER A 256 -14.91 12.55 25.17
CA SER A 256 -14.35 13.85 24.76
C SER A 256 -12.86 13.77 24.42
N VAL A 257 -12.06 12.99 25.18
CA VAL A 257 -10.65 12.75 24.86
C VAL A 257 -10.51 11.98 23.53
N HIS A 258 -11.33 10.96 23.29
CA HIS A 258 -11.31 10.21 22.04
C HIS A 258 -11.68 11.10 20.83
N VAL A 259 -12.72 11.92 20.94
CA VAL A 259 -13.10 12.90 19.90
C VAL A 259 -11.96 13.89 19.65
N ALA A 260 -11.43 14.51 20.71
CA ALA A 260 -10.38 15.51 20.59
C ALA A 260 -9.13 14.96 19.88
N ARG A 261 -8.70 13.74 20.23
CA ARG A 261 -7.56 13.07 19.61
C ARG A 261 -7.81 12.63 18.17
N ARG A 262 -9.07 12.32 17.81
CA ARG A 262 -9.47 12.01 16.42
C ARG A 262 -9.49 13.25 15.52
N LEU A 263 -9.95 14.38 16.07
CA LEU A 263 -10.02 15.67 15.39
C LEU A 263 -8.63 16.27 15.19
N VAL A 264 -7.78 16.17 16.22
CA VAL A 264 -6.42 16.72 16.23
C VAL A 264 -5.42 15.59 16.44
N PRO A 265 -5.08 14.82 15.38
CA PRO A 265 -4.02 13.81 15.44
C PRO A 265 -2.65 14.45 15.72
N SER A 266 -1.60 13.65 15.88
CA SER A 266 -0.23 14.14 16.03
C SER A 266 0.27 14.81 14.74
N ALA A 267 1.28 15.68 14.88
CA ALA A 267 1.93 16.30 13.73
C ALA A 267 2.57 15.25 12.79
N ALA A 268 3.07 14.14 13.35
CA ALA A 268 3.62 13.02 12.59
C ALA A 268 2.53 12.34 11.75
N ALA A 269 1.39 12.00 12.37
CA ALA A 269 0.24 11.43 11.67
C ALA A 269 -0.28 12.36 10.55
N MET A 270 -0.35 13.67 10.82
CA MET A 270 -0.74 14.66 9.79
C MET A 270 0.23 14.69 8.62
N ARG A 271 1.54 14.72 8.88
CA ARG A 271 2.60 14.72 7.85
C ARG A 271 2.57 13.47 6.97
N ARG A 272 2.17 12.34 7.54
CA ARG A 272 1.96 11.08 6.81
C ARG A 272 0.75 11.15 5.88
N SER A 273 -0.38 11.66 6.38
CA SER A 273 -1.63 11.74 5.61
C SER A 273 -1.71 12.89 4.60
N SER A 274 -0.86 13.92 4.74
CA SER A 274 -0.94 15.14 3.93
C SER A 274 0.43 15.68 3.53
N ALA A 275 0.66 15.76 2.22
CA ALA A 275 1.86 16.40 1.67
C ALA A 275 1.98 17.88 2.08
N LEU A 276 0.86 18.56 2.34
CA LEU A 276 0.84 19.96 2.80
C LEU A 276 1.46 20.11 4.18
N ALA A 277 1.25 19.13 5.07
CA ALA A 277 1.81 19.14 6.42
C ALA A 277 3.35 19.04 6.45
N ASN A 278 3.97 18.65 5.33
CA ASN A 278 5.43 18.63 5.15
C ASN A 278 6.01 19.99 4.72
N ARG A 279 5.18 21.02 4.46
CA ARG A 279 5.62 22.37 4.04
C ARG A 279 5.82 23.32 5.24
N GLY A 280 6.46 22.83 6.29
CA GLY A 280 6.70 23.59 7.52
C GLY A 280 5.44 23.85 8.36
N ARG A 281 5.57 24.72 9.36
CA ARG A 281 4.49 25.09 10.31
C ARG A 281 3.20 25.59 9.62
N PRO A 282 3.23 26.51 8.62
CA PRO A 282 1.99 26.97 7.99
C PRO A 282 1.31 25.88 7.17
N GLY A 283 2.07 25.00 6.51
CA GLY A 283 1.52 23.85 5.80
C GLY A 283 0.86 22.84 6.75
N LEU A 284 1.44 22.60 7.92
CA LEU A 284 0.83 21.77 8.95
C LEU A 284 -0.49 22.37 9.46
N ALA A 285 -0.53 23.67 9.75
CA ALA A 285 -1.75 24.35 10.18
C ALA A 285 -2.87 24.26 9.12
N ALA A 286 -2.53 24.52 7.85
CA ALA A 286 -3.48 24.39 6.75
C ALA A 286 -3.99 22.95 6.58
N ALA A 287 -3.13 21.94 6.77
CA ALA A 287 -3.55 20.55 6.73
C ALA A 287 -4.55 20.19 7.85
N TYR A 288 -4.37 20.72 9.06
CA TYR A 288 -5.35 20.54 10.14
C TYR A 288 -6.70 21.22 9.81
N LEU A 289 -6.67 22.45 9.29
CA LEU A 289 -7.89 23.17 8.89
C LEU A 289 -8.67 22.40 7.82
N LEU A 290 -7.99 21.93 6.78
CA LEU A 290 -8.60 21.10 5.72
C LEU A 290 -9.20 19.82 6.28
N ARG A 291 -8.51 19.15 7.22
CA ARG A 291 -9.02 17.95 7.88
C ARG A 291 -10.31 18.23 8.64
N ILE A 292 -10.34 19.29 9.46
CA ILE A 292 -11.51 19.68 10.24
C ILE A 292 -12.68 20.01 9.30
N GLY A 293 -12.43 20.78 8.24
CA GLY A 293 -13.44 21.10 7.22
C GLY A 293 -14.01 19.85 6.55
N ASN A 294 -13.16 18.90 6.16
CA ASN A 294 -13.59 17.63 5.55
C ASN A 294 -14.41 16.76 6.51
N LEU A 295 -14.03 16.70 7.79
CA LEU A 295 -14.79 15.96 8.81
C LEU A 295 -16.15 16.60 9.05
N ALA A 296 -16.22 17.93 9.15
CA ALA A 296 -17.47 18.67 9.31
C ALA A 296 -18.42 18.46 8.11
N ALA A 297 -17.88 18.49 6.88
CA ALA A 297 -18.66 18.25 5.67
C ALA A 297 -19.24 16.83 5.59
N ARG A 298 -18.56 15.82 6.15
CA ARG A 298 -18.99 14.41 6.14
C ARG A 298 -19.86 14.01 7.33
N ALA A 299 -19.86 14.78 8.41
CA ALA A 299 -20.60 14.46 9.63
C ALA A 299 -22.12 14.21 9.40
N PRO A 300 -22.85 15.00 8.58
CA PRO A 300 -24.28 14.76 8.36
C PRO A 300 -24.58 13.47 7.58
N ALA A 301 -23.69 13.05 6.68
CA ALA A 301 -23.85 11.79 5.95
C ALA A 301 -23.62 10.59 6.89
N ALA A 302 -22.55 10.63 7.68
CA ALA A 302 -22.25 9.58 8.65
C ALA A 302 -23.32 9.46 9.75
N ALA A 303 -23.91 10.58 10.19
CA ALA A 303 -25.01 10.57 11.16
C ALA A 303 -26.29 9.92 10.59
N ARG A 304 -26.61 10.17 9.32
CA ARG A 304 -27.75 9.55 8.63
C ARG A 304 -27.56 8.04 8.47
N GLU A 305 -26.38 7.61 8.06
CA GLU A 305 -26.04 6.20 7.91
C GLU A 305 -26.12 5.45 9.25
N LEU A 306 -25.61 6.04 10.34
CA LEU A 306 -25.73 5.47 11.68
C LEU A 306 -27.20 5.40 12.15
N HIS A 307 -28.02 6.40 11.80
CA HIS A 307 -29.44 6.40 12.13
C HIS A 307 -30.19 5.29 11.38
N GLN A 308 -29.91 5.11 10.09
CA GLN A 308 -30.48 4.04 9.26
C GLN A 308 -30.12 2.65 9.78
N VAL A 309 -28.87 2.42 10.17
CA VAL A 309 -28.43 1.16 10.78
C VAL A 309 -29.17 0.90 12.11
N ARG A 310 -29.38 1.92 12.93
CA ARG A 310 -30.15 1.80 14.18
C ARG A 310 -31.64 1.49 13.94
N GLN A 311 -32.26 2.12 12.94
CA GLN A 311 -33.66 1.88 12.59
C GLN A 311 -33.88 0.49 11.98
N ALA A 312 -33.04 0.06 11.04
CA ALA A 312 -33.11 -1.29 10.45
C ALA A 312 -33.02 -2.38 11.52
N ARG A 313 -32.20 -2.16 12.56
CA ARG A 313 -32.08 -3.04 13.73
C ARG A 313 -33.33 -3.06 14.62
N ALA A 314 -33.96 -1.90 14.85
CA ALA A 314 -35.22 -1.84 15.60
C ALA A 314 -36.36 -2.57 14.88
N ALA A 315 -36.31 -2.64 13.55
CA ALA A 315 -37.29 -3.32 12.71
C ALA A 315 -37.01 -4.82 12.48
N GLY A 316 -35.93 -5.39 13.05
CA GLY A 316 -35.58 -6.81 12.86
C GLY A 316 -35.24 -7.22 11.42
N SER A 317 -34.97 -6.27 10.53
CA SER A 317 -34.72 -6.50 9.11
C SER A 317 -33.21 -6.52 8.80
N THR A 318 -32.79 -7.43 7.91
CA THR A 318 -31.44 -7.40 7.32
C THR A 318 -31.26 -6.09 6.56
N ALA A 319 -30.36 -5.23 7.05
CA ALA A 319 -30.15 -3.90 6.49
C ALA A 319 -29.90 -3.95 4.96
N PRO A 320 -30.43 -2.99 4.18
CA PRO A 320 -30.12 -2.90 2.77
C PRO A 320 -28.61 -2.68 2.57
N GLY A 321 -28.01 -3.40 1.61
CA GLY A 321 -26.60 -3.30 1.28
C GLY A 321 -26.20 -1.88 0.83
N PRO A 322 -24.91 -1.52 0.95
CA PRO A 322 -24.45 -0.17 0.64
C PRO A 322 -24.78 0.22 -0.81
N THR A 323 -25.36 1.41 -0.98
CA THR A 323 -25.44 2.04 -2.29
C THR A 323 -24.02 2.37 -2.78
N ALA A 324 -23.77 2.13 -4.06
CA ALA A 324 -22.47 2.31 -4.70
C ALA A 324 -21.85 3.70 -4.38
N PRO A 325 -20.52 3.80 -4.24
CA PRO A 325 -19.89 5.09 -3.93
C PRO A 325 -20.23 6.10 -5.03
N ALA A 326 -20.86 7.20 -4.64
CA ALA A 326 -21.03 8.36 -5.49
C ALA A 326 -19.66 8.80 -6.02
N ALA A 327 -19.55 8.88 -7.34
CA ALA A 327 -18.34 9.29 -8.04
C ALA A 327 -17.82 10.61 -7.47
N GLN A 328 -16.59 10.61 -6.96
CA GLN A 328 -15.89 11.82 -6.57
C GLN A 328 -15.58 12.64 -7.83
N LEU A 329 -16.32 13.72 -8.04
CA LEU A 329 -15.91 14.81 -8.92
C LEU A 329 -14.65 15.49 -8.34
N PRO A 330 -13.61 15.78 -9.14
CA PRO A 330 -12.45 16.50 -8.64
C PRO A 330 -12.83 17.93 -8.30
N THR A 331 -12.50 18.36 -7.08
CA THR A 331 -12.62 19.75 -6.64
C THR A 331 -11.63 20.63 -7.41
N LEU A 332 -12.19 21.54 -8.21
CA LEU A 332 -11.47 22.67 -8.81
C LEU A 332 -11.11 23.66 -7.71
N GLY A 333 -9.85 23.70 -7.29
CA GLY A 333 -9.39 24.75 -6.40
C GLY A 333 -8.10 24.41 -5.68
N ASP A 334 -6.97 24.44 -6.40
CA ASP A 334 -5.63 24.57 -5.78
C ASP A 334 -4.54 24.95 -6.80
N GLY A 335 -4.92 25.72 -7.84
CA GLY A 335 -4.09 25.93 -9.03
C GLY A 335 -3.58 27.34 -9.29
N LEU A 336 -3.87 28.34 -8.45
CA LEU A 336 -3.40 29.71 -8.71
C LEU A 336 -2.89 30.39 -7.45
N ARG A 337 -1.57 30.38 -7.27
CA ARG A 337 -0.75 31.49 -6.74
C ARG A 337 0.72 31.09 -6.76
N ILE A 338 1.43 31.58 -7.79
CA ILE A 338 2.79 32.15 -7.80
C ILE A 338 3.03 32.52 -9.28
N VAL A 339 2.64 33.74 -9.65
CA VAL A 339 3.04 34.33 -10.94
C VAL A 339 4.29 35.16 -10.68
N ARG A 340 5.46 34.52 -10.83
CA ARG A 340 6.60 35.21 -11.44
C ARG A 340 6.45 35.00 -12.94
N ARG A 341 6.54 36.07 -13.73
CA ARG A 341 6.15 36.15 -15.15
C ARG A 341 6.78 35.02 -15.99
N LEU A 342 6.09 33.88 -16.06
CA LEU A 342 6.30 32.84 -17.05
C LEU A 342 5.90 33.43 -18.40
N THR A 343 6.71 33.23 -19.43
CA THR A 343 6.26 33.51 -20.79
C THR A 343 5.11 32.56 -21.15
N TRP A 344 4.29 32.93 -22.12
CA TRP A 344 3.22 32.05 -22.62
C TRP A 344 3.76 30.69 -23.10
N ALA A 345 4.98 30.67 -23.65
CA ALA A 345 5.66 29.44 -24.05
C ALA A 345 6.02 28.55 -22.84
N GLU A 346 6.53 29.13 -21.75
CA GLU A 346 6.82 28.40 -20.52
C GLU A 346 5.54 27.91 -19.83
N ALA A 347 4.47 28.72 -19.82
CA ALA A 347 3.17 28.35 -19.25
C ALA A 347 2.53 27.18 -20.03
N ARG A 348 2.58 27.22 -21.37
CA ARG A 348 2.11 26.13 -22.24
C ARG A 348 2.90 24.85 -22.02
N THR A 349 4.23 24.95 -21.87
CA THR A 349 5.08 23.80 -21.59
C THR A 349 4.85 23.23 -20.19
N CYS A 350 4.60 24.08 -19.18
CA CYS A 350 4.18 23.63 -17.86
C CYS A 350 2.83 22.89 -17.90
N GLY A 351 1.86 23.44 -18.64
CA GLY A 351 0.55 22.81 -18.85
C GLY A 351 0.65 21.46 -19.54
N TRP A 352 1.46 21.37 -20.60
CA TRP A 352 1.78 20.10 -21.26
C TRP A 352 2.42 19.11 -20.29
N ALA A 353 3.47 19.51 -19.56
CA ALA A 353 4.19 18.62 -18.66
C ALA A 353 3.27 18.04 -17.57
N LEU A 354 2.38 18.87 -17.01
CA LEU A 354 1.39 18.43 -16.02
C LEU A 354 0.37 17.46 -16.63
N TRP A 355 -0.22 17.81 -17.78
CA TRP A 355 -1.21 16.97 -18.44
C TRP A 355 -0.62 15.64 -18.95
N ALA A 356 0.56 15.69 -19.57
CA ALA A 356 1.28 14.51 -20.06
C ALA A 356 1.66 13.59 -18.90
N LEU A 357 2.12 14.15 -17.77
CA LEU A 357 2.40 13.37 -16.56
C LEU A 357 1.15 12.67 -16.02
N LEU A 358 0.01 13.36 -15.97
CA LEU A 358 -1.26 12.75 -15.53
C LEU A 358 -1.72 11.62 -16.47
N ARG A 359 -1.49 11.77 -17.78
CA ARG A 359 -1.77 10.72 -18.77
C ARG A 359 -0.81 9.54 -18.65
N VAL A 360 0.49 9.79 -18.51
CA VAL A 360 1.50 8.75 -18.28
C VAL A 360 1.18 7.95 -17.02
N ARG A 361 0.84 8.63 -15.91
CA ARG A 361 0.38 7.97 -14.67
C ARG A 361 -0.87 7.13 -14.86
N ARG A 362 -1.78 7.54 -15.74
CA ARG A 362 -2.98 6.78 -16.05
C ARG A 362 -2.67 5.59 -16.97
N ALA A 363 -1.76 5.75 -17.93
CA ALA A 363 -1.32 4.71 -18.86
C ALA A 363 -0.51 3.62 -18.14
N LEU A 364 0.46 4.01 -17.31
CA LEU A 364 1.25 3.09 -16.48
C LEU A 364 0.42 2.27 -15.49
N ARG A 365 -0.78 2.76 -15.12
CA ARG A 365 -1.74 2.01 -14.29
C ARG A 365 -2.62 1.04 -15.09
N ARG A 366 -2.64 1.13 -16.42
CA ARG A 366 -3.58 0.43 -17.29
C ARG A 366 -2.92 -0.56 -18.25
N GLY A 367 -1.61 -0.49 -18.45
CA GLY A 367 -0.92 -1.33 -19.42
C GLY A 367 0.60 -1.32 -19.27
N PRO A 368 1.30 -2.14 -20.07
CA PRO A 368 2.75 -2.28 -20.01
C PRO A 368 3.46 -1.00 -20.49
N LEU A 369 4.70 -0.80 -20.02
CA LEU A 369 5.50 0.39 -20.30
C LEU A 369 5.70 0.66 -21.81
N ILE A 370 5.80 -0.41 -22.61
CA ILE A 370 6.04 -0.31 -24.05
C ILE A 370 4.90 0.43 -24.78
N ASP A 371 3.68 0.31 -24.27
CA ASP A 371 2.47 0.90 -24.83
C ASP A 371 2.23 2.35 -24.36
N VAL A 372 3.09 2.87 -23.48
CA VAL A 372 2.93 4.22 -22.94
C VAL A 372 3.30 5.25 -24.01
N GLU A 373 2.27 5.87 -24.57
CA GLU A 373 2.40 7.01 -25.47
C GLU A 373 2.41 8.34 -24.72
N VAL A 374 3.43 9.15 -24.99
CA VAL A 374 3.56 10.51 -24.46
C VAL A 374 3.24 11.48 -25.59
N ALA A 375 2.23 12.32 -25.40
CA ALA A 375 1.85 13.28 -26.43
C ALA A 375 2.95 14.33 -26.67
N PRO A 376 3.07 14.83 -27.91
CA PRO A 376 4.17 15.73 -28.30
C PRO A 376 4.20 17.00 -27.43
N PRO A 377 5.37 17.40 -26.93
CA PRO A 377 5.53 18.69 -26.28
C PRO A 377 5.43 19.85 -27.28
N PRO A 378 5.11 21.05 -26.78
CA PRO A 378 5.40 22.29 -27.50
C PRO A 378 6.86 22.33 -27.95
N ARG A 379 7.13 22.85 -29.16
CA ARG A 379 8.51 23.22 -29.55
C ARG A 379 9.00 24.31 -28.59
N GLY A 380 10.24 24.19 -28.14
CA GLY A 380 10.81 25.11 -27.17
C GLY A 380 12.33 25.03 -27.09
N THR A 381 12.91 25.89 -26.28
CA THR A 381 14.35 25.94 -26.03
C THR A 381 14.69 25.24 -24.71
N ARG A 382 15.95 25.31 -24.30
CA ARG A 382 16.40 24.88 -22.96
C ARG A 382 15.60 25.55 -21.82
N ARG A 383 15.04 26.74 -22.05
CA ARG A 383 14.25 27.46 -21.05
C ARG A 383 12.89 26.78 -20.80
N GLU A 384 12.19 26.39 -21.86
CA GLU A 384 10.95 25.62 -21.76
C GLU A 384 11.19 24.22 -21.18
N LEU A 385 12.33 23.58 -21.52
CA LEU A 385 12.74 22.32 -20.89
C LEU A 385 12.88 22.48 -19.36
N ARG A 386 13.52 23.55 -18.88
CA ARG A 386 13.62 23.85 -17.44
C ARG A 386 12.24 24.04 -16.80
N ALA A 387 11.29 24.63 -17.53
CA ALA A 387 9.91 24.80 -17.06
C ALA A 387 9.19 23.44 -16.92
N ALA A 388 9.29 22.55 -17.90
CA ALA A 388 8.78 21.17 -17.80
C ALA A 388 9.43 20.41 -16.63
N GLN A 389 10.76 20.48 -16.49
CA GLN A 389 11.48 19.86 -15.38
C GLN A 389 11.07 20.44 -14.02
N ALA A 390 10.75 21.73 -13.94
CA ALA A 390 10.24 22.35 -12.72
C ALA A 390 8.87 21.80 -12.31
N VAL A 391 7.99 21.53 -13.28
CA VAL A 391 6.72 20.82 -13.03
C VAL A 391 7.00 19.42 -12.51
N LEU A 392 7.83 18.65 -13.20
CA LEU A 392 8.20 17.28 -12.79
C LEU A 392 8.79 17.21 -11.37
N ARG A 393 9.62 18.20 -10.97
CA ARG A 393 10.12 18.31 -9.60
C ARG A 393 9.01 18.62 -8.60
N ARG A 394 8.12 19.56 -8.92
CA ARG A 394 7.02 19.97 -8.02
C ARG A 394 5.96 18.87 -7.84
N THR A 395 5.71 18.08 -8.87
CA THR A 395 4.77 16.94 -8.83
C THR A 395 5.41 15.65 -8.34
N ARG A 396 6.68 15.70 -7.92
CA ARG A 396 7.48 14.56 -7.45
C ARG A 396 7.41 13.39 -8.44
N ALA A 397 7.63 13.69 -9.72
CA ALA A 397 7.63 12.66 -10.74
C ALA A 397 8.73 11.62 -10.47
N SER A 398 8.41 10.34 -10.65
CA SER A 398 9.38 9.25 -10.52
C SER A 398 10.47 9.35 -11.60
N CYS A 399 11.58 8.61 -11.44
CA CYS A 399 12.63 8.57 -12.47
C CYS A 399 12.07 8.08 -13.82
N LEU A 400 11.17 7.09 -13.80
CA LEU A 400 10.51 6.58 -14.99
C LEU A 400 9.58 7.62 -15.64
N GLU A 401 8.74 8.30 -14.85
CA GLU A 401 7.84 9.34 -15.33
C GLU A 401 8.64 10.50 -15.95
N ARG A 402 9.73 10.91 -15.29
CA ARG A 402 10.62 11.95 -15.78
C ARG A 402 11.27 11.54 -17.09
N SER A 403 11.88 10.35 -17.15
CA SER A 403 12.57 9.85 -18.32
C SER A 403 11.62 9.69 -19.52
N LEU A 404 10.38 9.24 -19.33
CA LEU A 404 9.38 9.18 -20.41
C LEU A 404 9.04 10.56 -21.00
N LEU A 405 8.82 11.57 -20.15
CA LEU A 405 8.50 12.92 -20.63
C LEU A 405 9.72 13.58 -21.28
N LEU A 406 10.93 13.36 -20.74
CA LEU A 406 12.16 13.85 -21.32
C LEU A 406 12.52 13.14 -22.63
N GLN A 407 12.29 11.83 -22.74
CA GLN A 407 12.45 11.07 -23.98
C GLN A 407 11.58 11.67 -25.08
N ARG A 408 10.32 11.99 -24.75
CA ARG A 408 9.42 12.62 -25.72
C ARG A 408 9.85 14.05 -26.07
N TRP A 409 10.38 14.79 -25.11
CA TRP A 409 10.95 16.12 -25.33
C TRP A 409 12.13 16.06 -26.30
N TYR A 410 13.13 15.22 -26.04
CA TYR A 410 14.30 15.08 -26.90
C TYR A 410 13.93 14.60 -28.30
N ALA A 411 13.05 13.60 -28.41
CA ALA A 411 12.58 13.12 -29.70
C ALA A 411 11.90 14.22 -30.53
N ARG A 412 11.14 15.11 -29.89
CA ARG A 412 10.52 16.27 -30.56
C ARG A 412 11.53 17.28 -31.08
N HIS A 413 12.74 17.30 -30.52
CA HIS A 413 13.85 18.17 -30.93
C HIS A 413 14.90 17.39 -31.74
N GLY A 414 14.54 16.24 -32.32
CA GLY A 414 15.39 15.46 -33.22
C GLY A 414 16.49 14.64 -32.52
N VAL A 415 16.43 14.52 -31.20
CA VAL A 415 17.42 13.75 -30.42
C VAL A 415 16.79 12.44 -29.97
N ALA A 416 17.29 11.32 -30.49
CA ALA A 416 16.94 9.99 -30.00
C ALA A 416 17.67 9.72 -28.69
N CYS A 417 16.92 9.39 -27.64
CA CYS A 417 17.45 8.97 -26.35
C CYS A 417 16.72 7.71 -25.90
N ASP A 418 17.44 6.61 -25.75
CA ASP A 418 16.84 5.38 -25.25
C ASP A 418 16.56 5.50 -23.76
N LEU A 419 15.38 5.04 -23.35
CA LEU A 419 15.01 4.96 -21.95
C LEU A 419 15.49 3.62 -21.42
N VAL A 420 16.35 3.67 -20.41
CA VAL A 420 16.92 2.48 -19.79
C VAL A 420 16.42 2.39 -18.35
N ILE A 421 16.03 1.18 -17.94
CA ILE A 421 15.69 0.83 -16.56
C ILE A 421 16.71 -0.20 -16.08
N GLY A 422 17.33 0.08 -14.94
CA GLY A 422 18.34 -0.78 -14.35
C GLY A 422 18.23 -0.82 -12.84
N VAL A 423 18.90 -1.82 -12.26
CA VAL A 423 19.00 -2.01 -10.81
C VAL A 423 20.47 -2.05 -10.39
N THR A 424 20.76 -1.56 -9.19
CA THR A 424 22.07 -1.68 -8.55
C THR A 424 22.43 -3.14 -8.25
N ALA A 425 23.72 -3.43 -8.15
CA ALA A 425 24.22 -4.76 -7.81
C ALA A 425 23.77 -5.19 -6.39
N PRO A 426 23.63 -6.50 -6.14
CA PRO A 426 23.07 -7.03 -4.88
C PRO A 426 23.76 -6.53 -3.60
N GLY A 427 25.05 -6.18 -3.67
CA GLY A 427 25.86 -5.76 -2.52
C GLY A 427 25.83 -4.27 -2.15
N SER A 428 25.24 -3.39 -2.98
CA SER A 428 25.28 -1.93 -2.76
C SER A 428 23.94 -1.32 -2.30
N GLY A 429 22.97 -2.15 -1.93
CA GLY A 429 21.57 -1.74 -1.70
C GLY A 429 20.78 -1.67 -3.01
N PHE A 430 19.51 -2.09 -2.99
CA PHE A 430 18.65 -2.18 -4.19
C PHE A 430 18.04 -0.82 -4.55
N HIS A 431 18.34 -0.35 -5.76
CA HIS A 431 17.82 0.88 -6.34
C HIS A 431 17.44 0.63 -7.79
N ALA A 432 16.14 0.53 -8.07
CA ALA A 432 15.63 0.59 -9.43
C ALA A 432 15.62 2.04 -9.91
N HIS A 433 16.37 2.33 -10.97
CA HIS A 433 16.47 3.66 -11.58
C HIS A 433 16.11 3.60 -13.06
N ALA A 434 15.55 4.69 -13.57
CA ALA A 434 15.25 4.84 -14.99
C ALA A 434 15.87 6.15 -15.50
N TRP A 435 16.70 6.07 -16.54
CA TRP A 435 17.41 7.22 -17.10
C TRP A 435 17.34 7.23 -18.63
N LEU A 436 17.82 8.32 -19.23
CA LEU A 436 18.00 8.42 -20.67
C LEU A 436 19.47 8.24 -21.03
N GLU A 437 19.72 7.42 -22.05
CA GLU A 437 21.06 7.24 -22.59
C GLU A 437 21.62 8.58 -23.10
N GLY A 438 22.84 8.93 -22.66
CA GLY A 438 23.49 10.21 -22.96
C GLY A 438 23.25 11.35 -21.96
N GLU A 439 22.33 11.21 -20.98
CA GLU A 439 22.39 12.04 -19.77
C GLU A 439 23.63 11.59 -18.98
N GLY A 440 24.63 12.46 -18.80
CA GLY A 440 25.95 12.17 -18.20
C GLY A 440 25.98 11.70 -16.73
N LEU A 441 25.00 10.90 -16.32
CA LEU A 441 25.07 10.03 -15.15
C LEU A 441 26.14 8.96 -15.43
N PRO A 442 27.10 8.73 -14.51
CA PRO A 442 28.15 7.75 -14.73
C PRO A 442 27.53 6.35 -14.81
N ALA A 443 27.42 5.83 -16.05
CA ALA A 443 27.00 4.46 -16.35
C ALA A 443 27.81 3.40 -15.55
N ALA A 444 28.98 3.77 -15.04
CA ALA A 444 29.90 2.90 -14.32
C ALA A 444 29.74 2.85 -12.77
N ARG A 445 28.81 3.59 -12.14
CA ARG A 445 28.70 3.61 -10.66
C ARG A 445 27.35 3.23 -10.05
N VAL A 446 26.30 2.97 -10.85
CA VAL A 446 24.92 2.83 -10.32
C VAL A 446 24.19 1.55 -10.75
N VAL A 447 24.73 0.71 -11.64
CA VAL A 447 23.94 -0.40 -12.22
C VAL A 447 24.71 -1.71 -12.19
N GLY A 448 24.10 -2.73 -11.58
CA GLY A 448 24.55 -4.13 -11.64
C GLY A 448 23.88 -4.93 -12.75
N THR A 449 22.68 -4.55 -13.22
CA THR A 449 21.96 -5.22 -14.31
C THR A 449 20.95 -4.30 -15.01
N GLU A 450 20.95 -4.28 -16.35
CA GLU A 450 19.91 -3.64 -17.19
C GLU A 450 18.67 -4.54 -17.27
N LEU A 451 17.49 -4.01 -16.93
CA LEU A 451 16.24 -4.76 -16.94
C LEU A 451 15.43 -4.55 -18.20
N LEU A 452 15.43 -3.32 -18.72
CA LEU A 452 14.63 -2.96 -19.88
C LEU A 452 15.21 -1.74 -20.59
N ARG A 453 15.25 -1.83 -21.91
CA ARG A 453 15.53 -0.72 -22.82
C ARG A 453 14.32 -0.46 -23.69
N ARG A 454 13.88 0.79 -23.69
CA ARG A 454 12.81 1.28 -24.57
C ARG A 454 13.42 2.27 -25.55
N PRO A 455 13.63 1.88 -26.82
CA PRO A 455 14.17 2.78 -27.81
C PRO A 455 13.24 3.98 -28.05
N THR A 456 13.79 5.08 -28.54
CA THR A 456 12.95 6.20 -28.99
C THR A 456 12.07 5.73 -30.15
N PRO A 457 10.73 5.79 -30.05
CA PRO A 457 9.86 5.39 -31.17
C PRO A 457 10.16 6.21 -32.42
N GLU A 458 10.38 5.56 -33.57
CA GLU A 458 10.71 6.25 -34.84
C GLU A 458 9.67 7.30 -35.24
N ARG A 459 8.38 7.00 -34.99
CA ARG A 459 7.27 7.95 -35.18
C ARG A 459 7.40 9.25 -34.38
N TRP A 460 8.19 9.26 -33.30
CA TRP A 460 8.42 10.47 -32.52
C TRP A 460 9.48 11.38 -33.15
N LEU A 461 10.35 10.81 -34.00
CA LEU A 461 11.41 11.49 -34.75
C LEU A 461 10.91 11.98 -36.13
N ALA A 462 9.98 11.24 -36.74
CA ALA A 462 9.43 11.50 -38.08
C ALA A 462 8.56 12.78 -38.24
N GLY A 463 8.47 13.61 -37.20
CA GLY A 463 7.66 14.85 -37.21
C GLY A 463 8.43 16.11 -36.80
N SER A 464 9.76 16.08 -36.87
CA SER A 464 10.65 17.22 -36.63
C SER A 464 10.42 18.34 -37.64
#